data_AF-A0A9E0AMV8-F1
#
_entry.id   AF-A0A9E0AMV8-F1
#
_cell.length_a   1.000
_cell.length_b   1.000
_cell.length_c   1.000
_cell.angle_alpha   90.00
_cell.angle_beta   90.00
_cell.angle_gamma   90.00
#
_symmetry.space_group_name_H-M   'P 1'
#
loop_
_entity.id
_entity.type
_entity.pdbx_description
1 polymer ?
#
loop_
_entity_poly.entity_id
_entity_poly.type
_entity_poly.pdbx_seq_one_letter_code
_entity_poly.pdbx_strand_id
1 'polypeptide(L)'
;MKLFKTILFLLFSVLFTSAVAQPQYSHWYFGGGAGVRFTKDSAYSITDSKIIASEGCAGISDRNGNLLFYTDGITVYNALHQVVPGGNALWGNPSTTQVALIVPYPNHPNQWFIFTA
;
A
#
# COMPACT_ATOMS: atom_id res chain seq x y z
N MET A 1 -37.63 -17.41 26.39
CA MET A 1 -36.88 -17.60 25.12
C MET A 1 -36.77 -16.34 24.26
N LYS A 2 -37.81 -15.51 24.08
CA LYS A 2 -37.72 -14.28 23.27
C LYS A 2 -36.71 -13.26 23.82
N LEU A 3 -36.76 -12.97 25.12
CA LEU A 3 -35.86 -12.02 25.79
C LEU A 3 -34.37 -12.39 25.65
N PHE A 4 -34.03 -13.67 25.81
CA PHE A 4 -32.65 -14.16 25.65
C PHE A 4 -32.12 -13.97 24.23
N LYS A 5 -32.94 -14.23 23.19
CA LYS A 5 -32.58 -13.98 21.79
C LYS A 5 -32.39 -12.48 21.51
N THR A 6 -33.23 -11.62 22.09
CA THR A 6 -33.10 -10.17 21.97
C THR A 6 -31.82 -9.65 22.63
N ILE A 7 -31.46 -10.17 23.80
CA ILE A 7 -30.20 -9.83 24.49
C ILE A 7 -28.99 -10.28 23.66
N LEU A 8 -29.01 -11.49 23.11
CA LEU A 8 -27.93 -12.01 22.28
C LEU A 8 -27.76 -11.19 20.99
N PHE A 9 -28.87 -10.76 20.37
CA PHE A 9 -28.84 -9.90 19.19
C PHE A 9 -28.25 -8.52 19.49
N LEU A 10 -28.63 -7.91 20.61
CA LEU A 10 -28.07 -6.62 21.04
C LEU A 10 -26.57 -6.72 21.35
N LEU A 11 -26.13 -7.79 22.03
CA LEU A 11 -24.71 -8.08 22.25
C LEU A 11 -23.93 -8.21 20.94
N PHE A 12 -24.51 -8.89 19.94
CA PHE A 12 -23.89 -9.04 18.62
C PHE A 12 -23.80 -7.70 17.86
N SER A 13 -24.80 -6.82 17.99
CA SER A 13 -24.77 -5.50 17.35
C SER A 13 -23.71 -4.54 17.92
N VAL A 14 -23.34 -4.69 19.20
CA VAL A 14 -22.33 -3.84 19.86
C VAL A 14 -20.90 -4.23 19.45
N LEU A 15 -20.70 -5.40 18.83
CA LEU A 15 -19.39 -5.86 18.35
C LEU A 15 -18.97 -5.26 17.01
N PHE A 16 -19.86 -4.53 16.32
CA PHE A 16 -19.52 -3.82 15.09
C PHE A 16 -18.91 -2.45 15.41
N THR A 17 -17.66 -2.44 15.85
CA THR A 17 -16.86 -1.20 15.88
C THR A 17 -16.54 -0.76 14.46
N SER A 18 -16.58 0.54 14.20
CA SER A 18 -16.19 1.15 12.92
C SER A 18 -14.79 0.67 12.52
N ALA A 19 -14.66 0.04 11.35
CA ALA A 19 -13.36 -0.35 10.81
C ALA A 19 -12.56 0.90 10.44
N VAL A 20 -11.38 1.09 11.04
CA VAL A 20 -10.43 2.12 10.62
C VAL A 20 -9.54 1.53 9.53
N ALA A 21 -9.54 2.17 8.36
CA ALA A 21 -8.67 1.77 7.26
C ALA A 21 -7.19 1.88 7.68
N GLN A 22 -6.39 0.92 7.21
CA GLN A 22 -4.97 0.83 7.54
C GLN A 22 -4.15 1.76 6.62
N PRO A 23 -3.30 2.66 7.14
CA PRO A 23 -2.59 3.65 6.33
C PRO A 23 -1.41 3.09 5.51
N GLN A 24 -1.11 1.79 5.60
CA GLN A 24 0.03 1.14 4.95
C GLN A 24 -0.03 1.18 3.41
N TYR A 25 -1.20 1.43 2.83
CA TYR A 25 -1.38 1.59 1.37
C TYR A 25 -1.89 2.99 1.01
N SER A 26 -1.48 4.00 1.79
CA SER A 26 -1.93 5.39 1.63
C SER A 26 -1.24 6.15 0.51
N HIS A 27 -0.04 5.75 0.10
CA HIS A 27 0.69 6.36 -1.02
C HIS A 27 0.55 5.54 -2.28
N TRP A 28 -0.09 6.11 -3.31
CA TRP A 28 -0.25 5.53 -4.62
C TRP A 28 0.64 6.31 -5.58
N TYR A 29 1.79 5.77 -5.92
CA TYR A 29 2.73 6.36 -6.87
C TYR A 29 2.49 5.79 -8.25
N PHE A 30 2.36 6.65 -9.26
CA PHE A 30 2.13 6.28 -10.67
C PHE A 30 3.30 6.72 -11.54
N GLY A 31 3.25 6.36 -12.83
CA GLY A 31 4.17 6.88 -13.82
C GLY A 31 3.95 8.36 -14.17
N GLY A 32 4.92 8.93 -14.89
CA GLY A 32 4.84 10.31 -15.38
C GLY A 32 4.91 11.37 -14.28
N GLY A 33 5.54 11.03 -13.15
CA GLY A 33 5.65 11.95 -12.01
C GLY A 33 4.42 11.99 -11.10
N ALA A 34 3.32 11.32 -11.44
CA ALA A 34 2.06 11.45 -10.73
C ALA A 34 1.96 10.52 -9.50
N GLY A 35 1.08 10.90 -8.57
CA GLY A 35 0.68 10.05 -7.46
C GLY A 35 -0.49 10.65 -6.68
N VAL A 36 -1.01 9.89 -5.73
CA VAL A 36 -2.04 10.31 -4.77
C VAL A 36 -1.66 9.84 -3.37
N ARG A 37 -1.75 10.72 -2.39
CA ARG A 37 -1.66 10.40 -0.96
C ARG A 37 -3.04 10.45 -0.34
N PHE A 38 -3.52 9.32 0.15
CA PHE A 38 -4.71 9.23 0.97
C PHE A 38 -4.38 9.52 2.43
N THR A 39 -5.23 10.31 3.07
CA THR A 39 -5.25 10.50 4.53
C THR A 39 -6.61 10.05 5.04
N LYS A 40 -6.83 10.13 6.35
CA LYS A 40 -8.11 9.75 6.95
C LYS A 40 -9.31 10.45 6.31
N ASP A 41 -9.15 11.73 5.96
CA ASP A 41 -10.27 12.61 5.58
C ASP A 41 -10.11 13.25 4.19
N SER A 42 -9.03 12.97 3.47
CA SER A 42 -8.75 13.63 2.19
C SER A 42 -7.77 12.84 1.30
N ALA A 43 -7.64 13.28 0.05
CA ALA A 43 -6.65 12.81 -0.91
C ALA A 43 -5.88 13.99 -1.49
N TYR A 44 -4.55 13.88 -1.55
CA TYR A 44 -3.65 14.92 -2.05
C TYR A 44 -2.92 14.41 -3.29
N SER A 45 -2.76 15.26 -4.30
CA SER A 45 -1.91 14.94 -5.44
C SER A 45 -0.43 14.93 -5.03
N ILE A 46 0.31 14.01 -5.63
CA ILE A 46 1.76 13.89 -5.55
C ILE A 46 2.30 14.13 -6.96
N THR A 47 3.41 14.85 -7.07
CA THR A 47 4.04 15.22 -8.35
C THR A 47 5.54 14.87 -8.41
N ASP A 48 6.04 14.08 -7.46
CA ASP A 48 7.45 13.75 -7.29
C ASP A 48 7.81 12.29 -7.62
N SER A 49 6.87 11.52 -8.19
CA SER A 49 7.13 10.13 -8.58
C SER A 49 8.32 10.03 -9.53
N LYS A 50 9.14 8.99 -9.33
CA LYS A 50 10.26 8.65 -10.23
C LYS A 50 9.92 7.53 -11.21
N ILE A 51 8.72 6.97 -11.12
CA ILE A 51 8.28 5.94 -12.04
C ILE A 51 8.05 6.55 -13.43
N ILE A 52 8.57 5.87 -14.45
CA ILE A 52 8.28 6.12 -15.86
C ILE A 52 7.64 4.84 -16.40
N ALA A 53 6.35 4.68 -16.17
CA ALA A 53 5.59 3.51 -16.59
C ALA A 53 4.18 3.94 -17.02
N SER A 54 3.60 3.21 -17.99
CA SER A 54 2.23 3.44 -18.44
C SER A 54 1.20 2.56 -17.72
N GLU A 55 1.66 1.53 -17.01
CA GLU A 55 0.82 0.47 -16.47
C GLU A 55 1.02 0.29 -14.95
N GLY A 56 1.48 -0.89 -14.52
CA GLY A 56 1.53 -1.26 -13.12
C GLY A 56 2.54 -0.46 -12.28
N CYS A 57 2.18 -0.28 -11.01
CA CYS A 57 3.02 0.29 -9.98
C CYS A 57 2.57 -0.22 -8.61
N ALA A 58 3.47 -0.25 -7.62
CA ALA A 58 3.14 -0.61 -6.25
C ALA A 58 3.83 0.34 -5.27
N GLY A 59 3.15 0.64 -4.15
CA GLY A 59 3.69 1.48 -3.09
C GLY A 59 3.29 0.93 -1.71
N ILE A 60 4.15 1.17 -0.72
CA ILE A 60 3.87 0.80 0.67
C ILE A 60 4.28 1.94 1.61
N SER A 61 3.49 2.09 2.66
CA SER A 61 3.68 3.03 3.76
C SER A 61 3.77 2.29 5.09
N ASP A 62 4.32 2.93 6.11
CA ASP A 62 4.34 2.41 7.46
C ASP A 62 2.95 2.49 8.12
N ARG A 63 2.87 2.04 9.37
CA ARG A 63 1.62 2.06 10.17
C ARG A 63 1.13 3.47 10.52
N ASN A 64 1.95 4.49 10.29
CA ASN A 64 1.60 5.89 10.49
C ASN A 64 1.26 6.57 9.14
N GLY A 65 1.33 5.84 8.03
CA GLY A 65 1.08 6.38 6.69
C GLY A 65 2.24 7.20 6.13
N ASN A 66 3.48 6.98 6.60
CA ASN A 66 4.66 7.53 5.96
C ASN A 66 5.10 6.62 4.82
N LEU A 67 5.47 7.19 3.67
CA LEU A 67 6.02 6.44 2.55
C LEU A 67 7.26 5.65 3.01
N LEU A 68 7.35 4.38 2.61
CA LEU A 68 8.55 3.57 2.81
C LEU A 68 9.27 3.39 1.48
N PHE A 69 8.58 2.83 0.49
CA PHE A 69 9.10 2.65 -0.86
C PHE A 69 7.97 2.40 -1.86
N TYR A 70 8.30 2.58 -3.14
CA TYR A 70 7.41 2.34 -4.28
C TYR A 70 8.22 1.81 -5.47
N THR A 71 7.56 1.14 -6.41
CA THR A 71 8.23 0.46 -7.52
C THR A 71 7.32 0.32 -8.73
N ASP A 72 7.95 0.28 -9.90
CA ASP A 72 7.36 -0.16 -11.17
C ASP A 72 7.61 -1.65 -11.45
N GLY A 73 8.04 -2.41 -10.44
CA GLY A 73 8.39 -3.83 -10.53
C GLY A 73 9.75 -4.12 -11.19
N ILE A 74 10.50 -3.10 -11.59
CA ILE A 74 11.90 -3.21 -12.04
C ILE A 74 12.82 -2.47 -11.06
N THR A 75 12.43 -1.24 -10.69
CA THR A 75 13.18 -0.34 -9.82
C THR A 75 12.38 0.01 -8.57
N VAL A 76 13.00 -0.12 -7.40
CA VAL A 76 12.45 0.25 -6.10
C VAL A 76 13.05 1.58 -5.66
N TYR A 77 12.20 2.55 -5.39
CA TYR A 77 12.54 3.86 -4.85
C TYR A 77 12.13 3.96 -3.39
N ASN A 78 12.99 4.51 -2.54
CA ASN A 78 12.69 4.77 -1.13
C ASN A 78 11.89 6.07 -0.94
N ALA A 79 11.58 6.39 0.31
CA ALA A 79 10.89 7.62 0.70
C ALA A 79 11.61 8.93 0.33
N LEU A 80 12.91 8.88 0.02
CA LEU A 80 13.71 10.01 -0.46
C LEU A 80 13.77 10.06 -2.00
N HIS A 81 12.96 9.24 -2.69
CA HIS A 81 12.94 9.10 -4.15
C HIS A 81 14.27 8.61 -4.74
N GLN A 82 15.05 7.89 -3.94
CA GLN A 82 16.32 7.31 -4.35
C GLN A 82 16.16 5.80 -4.56
N VAL A 83 16.88 5.27 -5.54
CA VAL A 83 16.92 3.83 -5.79
C VAL A 83 17.47 3.10 -4.57
N VAL A 84 16.75 2.08 -4.10
CA VAL A 84 17.19 1.22 -2.99
C VAL A 84 18.40 0.39 -3.45
N PRO A 85 19.46 0.21 -2.63
CA PRO A 85 20.57 -0.66 -2.98
C PRO A 85 20.11 -2.07 -3.36
N GLY A 86 20.47 -2.53 -4.56
CA GLY A 86 20.04 -3.82 -5.11
C GLY A 86 18.59 -3.88 -5.61
N GLY A 87 17.86 -2.76 -5.58
CA GLY A 87 16.45 -2.68 -5.95
C GLY A 87 16.19 -2.29 -7.41
N ASN A 88 17.18 -2.29 -8.30
CA ASN A 88 17.09 -1.78 -9.68
C ASN A 88 17.19 -2.84 -10.77
N ALA A 89 17.04 -4.10 -10.41
CA ALA A 89 17.12 -5.24 -11.31
C ALA A 89 16.06 -6.30 -10.96
N LEU A 90 14.88 -5.85 -10.54
CA LEU A 90 13.74 -6.74 -10.43
C LEU A 90 13.24 -7.14 -11.83
N TRP A 91 12.57 -8.28 -11.92
CA TRP A 91 12.25 -8.94 -13.19
C TRP A 91 10.81 -8.66 -13.64
N GLY A 92 10.23 -7.52 -13.24
CA GLY A 92 8.89 -7.12 -13.69
C GLY A 92 8.86 -6.69 -15.16
N ASN A 93 7.68 -6.72 -15.76
CA ASN A 93 7.45 -6.29 -17.14
C ASN A 93 6.68 -4.95 -17.19
N PRO A 94 7.15 -3.92 -17.91
CA PRO A 94 6.45 -2.65 -18.02
C PRO A 94 5.05 -2.73 -18.67
N SER A 95 4.74 -3.86 -19.33
CA SER A 95 3.45 -4.12 -19.99
C SER A 95 2.58 -5.16 -19.26
N THR A 96 2.65 -5.19 -17.92
CA THR A 96 1.64 -5.85 -17.08
C THR A 96 0.83 -4.85 -16.25
N THR A 97 -0.47 -5.12 -16.16
CA THR A 97 -1.43 -4.37 -15.33
C THR A 97 -1.17 -4.52 -13.83
N GLN A 98 -0.52 -5.60 -13.40
CA GLN A 98 -0.10 -5.83 -12.03
C GLN A 98 1.37 -6.23 -11.99
N VAL A 99 2.24 -5.22 -12.04
CA VAL A 99 3.69 -5.42 -12.15
C VAL A 99 4.38 -5.82 -10.85
N ALA A 100 3.81 -5.43 -9.71
CA ALA A 100 4.38 -5.71 -8.40
C ALA A 100 3.33 -5.85 -7.30
N LEU A 101 3.61 -6.71 -6.32
CA LEU A 101 2.86 -6.82 -5.07
C LEU A 101 3.82 -6.77 -3.88
N ILE A 102 3.61 -5.80 -2.99
CA ILE A 102 4.42 -5.62 -1.78
C ILE A 102 3.66 -6.20 -0.58
N VAL A 103 4.28 -7.18 0.07
CA VAL A 103 3.68 -7.91 1.20
C VAL A 103 4.60 -7.84 2.42
N PRO A 104 4.12 -7.41 3.61
CA PRO A 104 4.90 -7.47 4.84
C PRO A 104 5.36 -8.89 5.16
N TYR A 105 6.60 -9.07 5.61
CA TYR A 105 7.09 -10.37 6.05
C TYR A 105 6.56 -10.68 7.46
N PRO A 106 5.72 -11.71 7.65
CA PRO A 106 5.14 -12.00 8.96
C PRO A 106 6.23 -12.22 10.03
N ASN A 107 6.00 -11.66 11.22
CA ASN A 107 6.91 -11.71 12.37
C ASN A 107 8.28 -11.05 12.17
N HIS A 108 8.48 -10.34 11.06
CA HIS A 108 9.74 -9.63 10.76
C HIS A 108 9.42 -8.15 10.54
N PRO A 109 9.44 -7.34 11.62
CA PRO A 109 9.15 -5.92 11.47
C PRO A 109 10.14 -5.29 10.50
N ASN A 110 9.64 -4.35 9.69
CA ASN A 110 10.42 -3.62 8.70
C ASN A 110 11.04 -4.49 7.58
N GLN A 111 10.41 -5.63 7.27
CA GLN A 111 10.78 -6.46 6.13
C GLN A 111 9.55 -6.74 5.26
N TRP A 112 9.76 -6.79 3.94
CA TRP A 112 8.72 -6.98 2.95
C TRP A 112 9.22 -7.85 1.81
N PHE A 113 8.32 -8.62 1.22
CA PHE A 113 8.52 -9.28 -0.06
C PHE A 113 7.96 -8.39 -1.17
N ILE A 114 8.66 -8.38 -2.31
CA ILE A 114 8.19 -7.78 -3.55
C ILE A 114 8.08 -8.91 -4.57
N PHE A 115 6.85 -9.24 -4.95
CA PHE A 115 6.58 -10.18 -6.04
C PHE A 115 6.42 -9.38 -7.33
N THR A 116 7.03 -9.85 -8.42
CA THR A 116 6.98 -9.19 -9.74
C THR A 116 6.54 -10.17 -10.81
N ALA A 117 5.96 -9.67 -11.90
CA ALA A 117 5.49 -10.44 -13.04
C ALA A 117 5.77 -9.71 -14.36
#